data_AF-A0A7L5BQ57-F1
#
_entry.id   AF-A0A7L5BQ57-F1
#
_cell.length_a   1.000
_cell.length_b   1.000
_cell.length_c   1.000
_cell.angle_alpha   90.00
_cell.angle_beta   90.00
_cell.angle_gamma   90.00
#
_symmetry.space_group_name_H-M   'P 1'
#
loop_
_entity.id
_entity.type
_entity.pdbx_description
1 polymer ?
#
loop_
_entity_poly.entity_id
_entity_poly.type
_entity_poly.pdbx_seq_one_letter_code
_entity_poly.pdbx_strand_id
1 'polypeptide(L)'
;MTLSAFRHSSSFLLECKKRGLLENLNLSLLDVGCSGGIDSFWDQFGESFRAVGFDPLVSEVDRLNAEVGTERDIRYVAAWVGNGARPLPLSVRIDTEPKRGASSAFVLSSAHRASEKTGLSFTADVFNRGAELRFADQRLSLDEWLAANEFGRVDVVKCDVDGFDFEVFVGAQDLLSGPKRPLALITEAQLHEMRDRHGTVWGDLDRLLRDHGYRLFDVDVHRYTRGALPGRFAIPIFAQTVDGPVMFCDALYMLDPVMDPEVMDELVEQGDTTVFLKLIFLYETFGLSDCAAALIVALRERDISVAGLDDSWALDALVPPNPYSENNYNGYLGAFDANPRQLFPQKSLSVVEEFVPGTTVDWISMMLPGEGSRREGLDIVSERGVGGHLCFGPYHYLPTGRYVARLQIETDVSLGQKFSLEVVADEKVVSSYSKSLWISGSHWLKIPFDIEAANGDSSVQLRLTVGRKAKQRLLRVIIRRES
;
A
#
# COMPACT_ATOMS: atom_id res chain seq x y z
N MET A 1 -12.92 -1.48 7.25
CA MET A 1 -12.46 -1.78 5.88
C MET A 1 -13.40 -1.26 4.78
N THR A 2 -12.92 -0.36 3.90
CA THR A 2 -13.62 -0.01 2.66
C THR A 2 -12.87 -0.57 1.46
N LEU A 3 -13.47 -1.51 0.71
CA LEU A 3 -12.85 -2.04 -0.52
C LEU A 3 -12.80 -0.98 -1.63
N SER A 4 -13.33 0.22 -1.39
CA SER A 4 -13.23 1.38 -2.26
C SER A 4 -11.80 1.79 -2.59
N ALA A 5 -10.83 1.50 -1.71
CA ALA A 5 -9.40 1.67 -2.00
C ALA A 5 -8.91 0.73 -3.13
N PHE A 6 -9.55 -0.43 -3.28
CA PHE A 6 -9.31 -1.42 -4.34
C PHE A 6 -10.20 -1.23 -5.56
N ARG A 7 -11.03 -0.16 -5.66
CA ARG A 7 -11.93 0.06 -6.81
C ARG A 7 -11.15 0.24 -8.12
N HIS A 8 -10.85 -0.89 -8.75
CA HIS A 8 -10.36 -0.98 -10.11
C HIS A 8 -11.56 -1.28 -11.02
N SER A 9 -11.86 -0.39 -11.96
CA SER A 9 -12.73 -0.76 -13.08
C SER A 9 -11.92 -1.67 -14.02
N SER A 10 -11.89 -2.97 -13.74
CA SER A 10 -11.18 -3.92 -14.60
C SER A 10 -11.87 -3.97 -15.97
N SER A 11 -11.19 -3.44 -16.99
CA SER A 11 -11.63 -3.55 -18.37
C SER A 11 -11.67 -5.01 -18.84
N PHE A 12 -10.79 -5.86 -18.28
CA PHE A 12 -10.77 -7.29 -18.50
C PHE A 12 -12.04 -7.97 -17.99
N LEU A 13 -12.46 -7.71 -16.74
CA LEU A 13 -13.70 -8.29 -16.19
C LEU A 13 -14.94 -7.86 -16.98
N LEU A 14 -14.99 -6.60 -17.40
CA LEU A 14 -16.08 -6.10 -18.25
C LEU A 14 -16.14 -6.87 -19.58
N GLU A 15 -14.99 -7.15 -20.18
CA GLU A 15 -14.93 -7.90 -21.44
C GLU A 15 -15.24 -9.40 -21.24
N CYS A 16 -14.76 -10.00 -20.15
CA CYS A 16 -15.13 -11.36 -19.73
C CYS A 16 -16.64 -11.52 -19.58
N LYS A 17 -17.30 -10.52 -18.99
CA LYS A 17 -18.76 -10.49 -18.85
C LYS A 17 -19.47 -10.46 -20.20
N LYS A 18 -19.02 -9.63 -21.15
CA LYS A 18 -19.60 -9.60 -22.52
C LYS A 18 -19.41 -10.91 -23.26
N ARG A 19 -18.36 -11.66 -22.94
CA ARG A 19 -18.05 -12.98 -23.51
C ARG A 19 -18.76 -14.14 -22.82
N GLY A 20 -19.57 -13.86 -21.79
CA GLY A 20 -20.32 -14.88 -21.06
C GLY A 20 -19.47 -15.71 -20.10
N LEU A 21 -18.22 -15.31 -19.81
CA LEU A 21 -17.33 -16.08 -18.92
C LEU A 21 -17.80 -16.13 -17.46
N LEU A 22 -18.69 -15.22 -17.08
CA LEU A 22 -19.31 -15.18 -15.76
C LEU A 22 -20.56 -16.07 -15.66
N GLU A 23 -21.21 -16.42 -16.78
CA GLU A 23 -22.55 -17.05 -16.80
C GLU A 23 -22.60 -18.42 -16.10
N ASN A 24 -21.47 -19.12 -16.01
CA ASN A 24 -21.35 -20.42 -15.37
C ASN A 24 -20.47 -20.40 -14.10
N LEU A 25 -20.14 -19.21 -13.61
CA LEU A 25 -19.29 -19.01 -12.44
C LEU A 25 -20.14 -18.52 -11.27
N ASN A 26 -19.94 -19.11 -10.09
CA ASN A 26 -20.52 -18.63 -8.84
C ASN A 26 -19.39 -18.22 -7.92
N LEU A 27 -19.20 -16.92 -7.72
CA LEU A 27 -18.28 -16.37 -6.74
C LEU A 27 -19.02 -16.18 -5.41
N SER A 28 -18.45 -16.75 -4.36
CA SER A 28 -19.07 -16.82 -3.04
C SER A 28 -18.24 -16.12 -1.96
N LEU A 29 -18.91 -15.25 -1.20
CA LEU A 29 -18.30 -14.46 -0.12
C LEU A 29 -18.91 -14.81 1.25
N LEU A 30 -18.06 -14.95 2.26
CA LEU A 30 -18.44 -14.76 3.67
C LEU A 30 -17.86 -13.42 4.14
N ASP A 31 -18.71 -12.51 4.60
CA ASP A 31 -18.32 -11.17 5.10
C ASP A 31 -18.63 -11.08 6.59
N VAL A 32 -17.61 -11.14 7.43
CA VAL A 32 -17.71 -11.08 8.89
C VAL A 32 -17.47 -9.65 9.35
N GLY A 33 -18.42 -9.07 10.06
CA GLY A 33 -18.45 -7.65 10.37
C GLY A 33 -18.96 -6.83 9.18
N CYS A 34 -20.19 -7.13 8.76
CA CYS A 34 -20.78 -6.58 7.54
C CYS A 34 -21.72 -5.38 7.79
N SER A 35 -21.60 -4.69 8.94
CA SER A 35 -22.33 -3.45 9.21
C SER A 35 -22.23 -2.47 8.03
N GLY A 36 -23.37 -1.92 7.60
CA GLY A 36 -23.46 -1.10 6.38
C GLY A 36 -23.74 -1.88 5.10
N GLY A 37 -23.66 -3.21 5.12
CA GLY A 37 -23.94 -4.12 4.00
C GLY A 37 -22.70 -4.60 3.26
N ILE A 38 -22.87 -5.59 2.39
CA ILE A 38 -21.80 -6.07 1.49
C ILE A 38 -21.38 -4.93 0.55
N ASP A 39 -20.06 -4.68 0.43
CA ASP A 39 -19.54 -3.59 -0.40
C ASP A 39 -19.94 -3.76 -1.88
N SER A 40 -20.46 -2.70 -2.47
CA SER A 40 -20.77 -2.59 -3.91
C SER A 40 -19.59 -2.93 -4.84
N PHE A 41 -18.36 -2.98 -4.32
CA PHE A 41 -17.21 -3.57 -4.99
C PHE A 41 -17.52 -4.94 -5.63
N TRP A 42 -18.36 -5.75 -5.00
CA TRP A 42 -18.72 -7.08 -5.51
C TRP A 42 -19.83 -7.06 -6.58
N ASP A 43 -20.51 -5.93 -6.82
CA ASP A 43 -21.59 -5.81 -7.82
C ASP A 43 -21.10 -6.11 -9.25
N GLN A 44 -19.80 -6.02 -9.50
CA GLN A 44 -19.19 -6.32 -10.81
C GLN A 44 -19.44 -7.77 -11.27
N PHE A 45 -19.65 -8.69 -10.33
CA PHE A 45 -19.96 -10.09 -10.62
C PHE A 45 -21.45 -10.34 -10.91
N GLY A 46 -22.34 -9.39 -10.63
CA GLY A 46 -23.77 -9.49 -10.97
C GLY A 46 -24.45 -10.75 -10.39
N GLU A 47 -25.20 -11.47 -11.22
CA GLU A 47 -25.93 -12.69 -10.83
C GLU A 47 -25.01 -13.87 -10.46
N SER A 48 -23.75 -13.81 -10.89
CA SER A 48 -22.69 -14.78 -10.54
C SER A 48 -22.16 -14.62 -9.13
N PHE A 49 -22.71 -13.69 -8.35
CA PHE A 49 -22.27 -13.38 -6.99
C PHE A 49 -23.28 -13.79 -5.95
N ARG A 50 -22.79 -14.42 -4.89
CA ARG A 50 -23.56 -14.70 -3.69
C ARG A 50 -22.77 -14.41 -2.44
N ALA A 51 -23.45 -14.03 -1.36
CA ALA A 51 -22.79 -13.67 -0.12
C ALA A 51 -23.60 -13.98 1.12
N VAL A 52 -22.89 -14.26 2.22
CA VAL A 52 -23.45 -14.17 3.56
C VAL A 52 -22.67 -13.16 4.38
N GLY A 53 -23.38 -12.13 4.84
CA GLY A 53 -22.86 -11.16 5.79
C GLY A 53 -23.20 -11.56 7.23
N PHE A 54 -22.26 -11.37 8.16
CA PHE A 54 -22.47 -11.57 9.59
C PHE A 54 -22.24 -10.27 10.33
N ASP A 55 -23.19 -9.91 11.18
CA ASP A 55 -23.05 -8.79 12.11
C ASP A 55 -23.83 -9.10 13.40
N PRO A 56 -23.32 -8.77 14.59
CA PRO A 56 -24.06 -9.05 15.82
C PRO A 56 -25.26 -8.11 16.04
N LEU A 57 -25.36 -6.98 15.33
CA LEU A 57 -26.42 -5.99 15.50
C LEU A 57 -27.69 -6.42 14.75
N VAL A 58 -28.65 -6.98 15.49
CA VAL A 58 -29.90 -7.54 14.96
C VAL A 58 -30.69 -6.52 14.14
N SER A 59 -30.79 -5.29 14.64
CA SER A 59 -31.52 -4.20 13.95
C SER A 59 -30.90 -3.84 12.60
N GLU A 60 -29.57 -3.90 12.49
CA GLU A 60 -28.86 -3.66 11.24
C GLU A 60 -29.02 -4.83 10.27
N VAL A 61 -28.91 -6.07 10.75
CA VAL A 61 -29.14 -7.26 9.95
C VAL A 61 -30.57 -7.32 9.40
N ASP A 62 -31.57 -7.03 10.25
CA ASP A 62 -32.98 -6.99 9.84
C ASP A 62 -33.19 -5.94 8.74
N ARG A 63 -32.57 -4.76 8.88
CA ARG A 63 -32.60 -3.69 7.87
C ARG A 63 -31.96 -4.13 6.56
N LEU A 64 -30.76 -4.71 6.61
CA LEU A 64 -30.01 -5.14 5.43
C LEU A 64 -30.75 -6.25 4.66
N ASN A 65 -31.34 -7.22 5.37
CA ASN A 65 -32.18 -8.26 4.76
C ASN A 65 -33.45 -7.67 4.12
N ALA A 66 -34.05 -6.64 4.72
CA ALA A 66 -35.20 -5.96 4.14
C ALA A 66 -34.85 -5.15 2.87
N GLU A 67 -33.65 -4.58 2.81
CA GLU A 67 -33.17 -3.79 1.65
C GLU A 67 -32.73 -4.65 0.47
N VAL A 68 -32.08 -5.79 0.70
CA VAL A 68 -31.53 -6.63 -0.38
C VAL A 68 -32.61 -7.42 -1.14
N GLY A 69 -33.73 -7.73 -0.48
CA GLY A 69 -34.85 -8.46 -1.09
C GLY A 69 -34.53 -9.93 -1.38
N THR A 70 -35.26 -10.52 -2.34
CA THR A 70 -35.12 -11.95 -2.72
C THR A 70 -34.51 -12.15 -4.12
N GLU A 71 -34.18 -11.06 -4.82
CA GLU A 71 -33.67 -11.10 -6.20
C GLU A 71 -32.16 -11.36 -6.26
N ARG A 72 -31.43 -11.12 -5.16
CA ARG A 72 -29.99 -11.39 -5.03
C ARG A 72 -29.78 -12.56 -4.09
N ASP A 73 -28.78 -13.40 -4.37
CA ASP A 73 -28.34 -14.48 -3.46
C ASP A 73 -27.43 -13.91 -2.36
N ILE A 74 -27.93 -12.92 -1.63
CA ILE A 74 -27.25 -12.25 -0.53
C ILE A 74 -28.16 -12.31 0.68
N ARG A 75 -27.62 -12.76 1.82
CA ARG A 75 -28.33 -12.77 3.10
C ARG A 75 -27.45 -12.33 4.23
N TYR A 76 -28.07 -11.79 5.27
CA TYR A 76 -27.39 -11.31 6.47
C TYR A 76 -27.82 -12.13 7.69
N VAL A 77 -26.87 -12.47 8.54
CA VAL A 77 -27.06 -13.32 9.73
C VAL A 77 -26.64 -12.56 10.98
N ALA A 78 -27.56 -12.47 11.94
CA ALA A 78 -27.30 -11.81 13.21
C ALA A 78 -26.54 -12.75 14.16
N ALA A 79 -25.21 -12.61 14.23
CA ALA A 79 -24.38 -13.47 15.07
C ALA A 79 -23.03 -12.83 15.41
N TRP A 80 -22.50 -13.19 16.59
CA TRP A 80 -21.09 -12.97 16.92
C TRP A 80 -20.26 -14.11 16.33
N VAL A 81 -19.42 -13.81 15.34
CA VAL A 81 -18.48 -14.78 14.77
C VAL A 81 -17.15 -14.68 15.50
N GLY A 82 -16.56 -15.82 15.84
CA GLY A 82 -15.24 -15.89 16.48
C GLY A 82 -14.69 -17.31 16.44
N ASN A 83 -13.97 -17.71 17.50
CA ASN A 83 -13.32 -19.01 17.58
C ASN A 83 -14.27 -20.19 17.91
N GLY A 84 -15.56 -19.92 18.13
CA GLY A 84 -16.55 -20.94 18.49
C GLY A 84 -16.12 -21.75 19.70
N ALA A 85 -16.24 -23.08 19.62
CA ALA A 85 -15.74 -23.99 20.65
C ALA A 85 -14.21 -24.22 20.63
N ARG A 86 -13.47 -23.74 19.61
CA ARG A 86 -12.03 -24.00 19.50
C ARG A 86 -11.24 -23.16 20.50
N PRO A 87 -10.27 -23.74 21.23
CA PRO A 87 -9.42 -22.97 22.12
C PRO A 87 -8.50 -22.04 21.33
N LEU A 88 -8.18 -20.88 21.90
CA LEU A 88 -7.16 -20.00 21.34
C LEU A 88 -5.77 -20.65 21.47
N PRO A 89 -4.84 -20.38 20.54
CA PRO A 89 -3.46 -20.83 20.65
C PRO A 89 -2.81 -20.37 21.96
N LEU A 90 -1.88 -21.18 22.50
CA LEU A 90 -1.15 -20.85 23.74
C LEU A 90 -0.34 -19.55 23.66
N SER A 91 -0.02 -19.09 22.45
CA SER A 91 0.62 -17.79 22.22
C SER A 91 -0.31 -16.62 22.57
N VAL A 92 -1.62 -16.81 22.47
CA VAL A 92 -2.61 -15.81 22.84
C VAL A 92 -2.70 -15.73 24.35
N ARG A 93 -2.44 -14.55 24.91
CA ARG A 93 -2.56 -14.30 26.34
C ARG A 93 -3.62 -13.25 26.56
N ILE A 94 -4.65 -13.63 27.33
CA ILE A 94 -5.70 -12.72 27.77
C ILE A 94 -5.46 -12.46 29.25
N ASP A 95 -5.16 -11.21 29.60
CA ASP A 95 -5.00 -10.82 30.99
C ASP A 95 -6.38 -10.78 31.66
N THR A 96 -6.59 -11.67 32.64
CA THR A 96 -7.89 -11.80 33.34
C THR A 96 -8.14 -10.70 34.38
N GLU A 97 -7.15 -9.84 34.66
CA GLU A 97 -7.29 -8.68 35.55
C GLU A 97 -7.18 -7.38 34.73
N PRO A 98 -8.22 -6.52 34.70
CA PRO A 98 -8.16 -5.26 33.96
C PRO A 98 -7.11 -4.33 34.60
N LYS A 99 -5.94 -4.24 33.98
CA LYS A 99 -4.90 -3.28 34.38
C LYS A 99 -5.41 -1.86 34.15
N ARG A 100 -5.31 -0.98 35.15
CA ARG A 100 -5.71 0.43 35.03
C ARG A 100 -5.05 1.10 33.80
N GLY A 101 -5.87 1.66 32.91
CA GLY A 101 -5.45 2.41 31.73
C GLY A 101 -6.13 1.95 30.44
N ALA A 102 -5.75 2.57 29.33
CA ALA A 102 -6.18 2.24 27.98
C ALA A 102 -5.78 0.79 27.57
N SER A 103 -6.75 -0.04 27.18
CA SER A 103 -6.52 -1.41 26.67
C SER A 103 -6.03 -1.40 25.21
N SER A 104 -6.58 -0.52 24.38
CA SER A 104 -6.17 -0.35 22.97
C SER A 104 -5.39 0.95 22.77
N ALA A 105 -4.44 0.95 21.82
CA ALA A 105 -3.79 2.18 21.37
C ALA A 105 -4.77 3.19 20.75
N PHE A 106 -5.93 2.72 20.26
CA PHE A 106 -6.96 3.54 19.61
C PHE A 106 -7.52 4.65 20.49
N VAL A 107 -7.67 4.41 21.80
CA VAL A 107 -8.19 5.41 22.73
C VAL A 107 -7.27 6.62 22.91
N LEU A 108 -6.00 6.51 22.49
CA LEU A 108 -5.05 7.63 22.49
C LEU A 108 -5.09 8.42 21.18
N SER A 109 -5.94 8.06 20.23
CA SER A 109 -6.03 8.69 18.91
C SER A 109 -6.86 9.98 18.92
N SER A 110 -6.66 10.81 17.91
CA SER A 110 -7.51 11.95 17.60
C SER A 110 -8.93 11.55 17.23
N ALA A 111 -9.08 10.38 16.61
CA ALA A 111 -10.37 9.80 16.25
C ALA A 111 -11.22 9.54 17.49
N HIS A 112 -10.67 8.81 18.46
CA HIS A 112 -11.33 8.58 19.74
C HIS A 112 -11.67 9.88 20.47
N ARG A 113 -10.69 10.80 20.57
CA ARG A 113 -10.92 12.13 21.18
C ARG A 113 -12.03 12.92 20.48
N ALA A 114 -12.13 12.83 19.15
CA ALA A 114 -13.18 13.49 18.38
C ALA A 114 -14.55 12.87 18.68
N SER A 115 -14.65 11.54 18.63
CA SER A 115 -15.88 10.81 18.96
C SER A 115 -16.39 11.12 20.37
N GLU A 116 -15.50 11.15 21.37
CA GLU A 116 -15.84 11.56 22.74
C GLU A 116 -16.37 13.00 22.80
N LYS A 117 -15.74 13.92 22.08
CA LYS A 117 -16.13 15.34 22.08
C LYS A 117 -17.47 15.60 21.40
N THR A 118 -17.79 14.86 20.34
CA THR A 118 -19.05 15.03 19.61
C THR A 118 -20.16 14.16 20.17
N GLY A 119 -19.85 13.21 21.05
CA GLY A 119 -20.79 12.18 21.48
C GLY A 119 -21.18 11.23 20.34
N LEU A 120 -20.35 11.13 19.29
CA LEU A 120 -20.64 10.25 18.15
C LEU A 120 -20.31 8.81 18.52
N SER A 121 -21.30 7.94 18.45
CA SER A 121 -21.16 6.49 18.52
C SER A 121 -21.26 5.92 17.11
N PHE A 122 -20.18 5.36 16.56
CA PHE A 122 -20.22 4.76 15.23
C PHE A 122 -21.27 3.65 15.12
N THR A 123 -21.30 2.75 16.09
CA THR A 123 -22.28 1.67 16.12
C THR A 123 -23.70 2.22 16.16
N ALA A 124 -23.99 3.21 17.01
CA ALA A 124 -25.37 3.71 17.15
C ALA A 124 -25.76 4.68 16.02
N ASP A 125 -24.92 5.67 15.72
CA ASP A 125 -25.26 6.80 14.85
C ASP A 125 -24.98 6.53 13.38
N VAL A 126 -23.98 5.69 13.06
CA VAL A 126 -23.57 5.41 11.67
C VAL A 126 -24.13 4.06 11.21
N PHE A 127 -23.78 2.98 11.88
CA PHE A 127 -24.19 1.63 11.47
C PHE A 127 -25.66 1.35 11.79
N ASN A 128 -26.07 1.56 13.04
CA ASN A 128 -27.47 1.37 13.45
C ASN A 128 -28.41 2.52 13.04
N ARG A 129 -27.88 3.58 12.43
CA ARG A 129 -28.63 4.79 11.98
C ARG A 129 -29.61 5.34 13.02
N GLY A 130 -29.22 5.30 14.29
CA GLY A 130 -30.01 5.81 15.43
C GLY A 130 -31.13 4.88 15.92
N ALA A 131 -31.23 3.64 15.41
CA ALA A 131 -32.17 2.66 15.94
C ALA A 131 -31.76 2.18 17.36
N GLU A 132 -32.65 1.42 18.01
CA GLU A 132 -32.33 0.76 19.28
C GLU A 132 -31.22 -0.29 19.06
N LEU A 133 -30.18 -0.28 19.91
CA LEU A 133 -29.11 -1.26 19.84
C LEU A 133 -29.60 -2.60 20.39
N ARG A 134 -29.79 -3.57 19.49
CA ARG A 134 -30.13 -4.95 19.82
C ARG A 134 -29.08 -5.90 19.28
N PHE A 135 -28.40 -6.62 20.16
CA PHE A 135 -27.38 -7.59 19.76
C PHE A 135 -27.93 -9.01 19.79
N ALA A 136 -27.41 -9.87 18.92
CA ALA A 136 -27.72 -11.27 18.89
C ALA A 136 -27.09 -12.00 20.09
N ASP A 137 -27.81 -12.99 20.63
CA ASP A 137 -27.26 -13.92 21.62
C ASP A 137 -26.41 -15.01 20.97
N GLN A 138 -26.61 -15.25 19.67
CA GLN A 138 -25.93 -16.30 18.93
C GLN A 138 -24.43 -15.99 18.80
N ARG A 139 -23.62 -16.98 19.19
CA ARG A 139 -22.16 -16.99 19.03
C ARG A 139 -21.77 -18.24 18.28
N LEU A 140 -20.95 -18.12 17.26
CA LEU A 140 -20.53 -19.22 16.41
C LEU A 140 -19.15 -18.97 15.79
N SER A 141 -18.59 -20.00 15.20
CA SER A 141 -17.48 -19.94 14.26
C SER A 141 -17.95 -20.14 12.83
N LEU A 142 -17.12 -19.74 11.85
CA LEU A 142 -17.42 -19.98 10.44
C LEU A 142 -17.58 -21.48 10.14
N ASP A 143 -16.75 -22.34 10.74
CA ASP A 143 -16.86 -23.79 10.58
C ASP A 143 -18.20 -24.32 11.11
N GLU A 144 -18.63 -23.91 12.30
CA GLU A 144 -19.93 -24.31 12.87
C GLU A 144 -21.09 -23.85 11.99
N TRP A 145 -21.03 -22.63 11.45
CA TRP A 145 -22.06 -22.14 10.55
C TRP A 145 -22.09 -22.91 9.22
N LEU A 146 -20.94 -23.18 8.62
CA LEU A 146 -20.83 -23.96 7.38
C LEU A 146 -21.28 -25.42 7.58
N ALA A 147 -21.00 -26.03 8.73
CA ALA A 147 -21.48 -27.37 9.05
C ALA A 147 -23.01 -27.43 9.20
N ALA A 148 -23.62 -26.34 9.66
CA ALA A 148 -25.07 -26.25 9.86
C ALA A 148 -25.85 -25.76 8.63
N ASN A 149 -25.16 -25.24 7.60
CA ASN A 149 -25.80 -24.59 6.46
C ASN A 149 -25.21 -25.08 5.14
N GLU A 150 -26.08 -25.45 4.19
CA GLU A 150 -25.67 -25.72 2.82
C GLU A 150 -25.33 -24.42 2.10
N PHE A 151 -24.12 -23.92 2.29
CA PHE A 151 -23.57 -22.85 1.46
C PHE A 151 -22.83 -23.48 0.29
N GLY A 152 -21.93 -24.43 0.50
CA GLY A 152 -21.10 -25.01 -0.57
C GLY A 152 -19.70 -24.40 -0.54
N ARG A 153 -19.06 -24.22 -1.70
CA ARG A 153 -17.73 -23.60 -1.77
C ARG A 153 -17.80 -22.15 -1.26
N VAL A 154 -16.75 -21.74 -0.56
CA VAL A 154 -16.45 -20.35 -0.20
C VAL A 154 -15.23 -19.95 -1.01
N ASP A 155 -15.32 -18.87 -1.78
CA ASP A 155 -14.21 -18.38 -2.60
C ASP A 155 -13.47 -17.23 -1.92
N VAL A 156 -14.18 -16.41 -1.15
CA VAL A 156 -13.61 -15.27 -0.43
C VAL A 156 -14.13 -15.22 1.00
N VAL A 157 -13.25 -14.92 1.95
CA VAL A 157 -13.63 -14.51 3.31
C VAL A 157 -13.13 -13.09 3.55
N LYS A 158 -14.02 -12.17 3.87
CA LYS A 158 -13.67 -10.83 4.37
C LYS A 158 -14.00 -10.79 5.86
N CYS A 159 -13.08 -10.29 6.67
CA CYS A 159 -13.22 -10.16 8.12
C CYS A 159 -12.85 -8.74 8.54
N ASP A 160 -13.72 -8.13 9.33
CA ASP A 160 -13.57 -6.78 9.86
C ASP A 160 -14.38 -6.67 11.15
N VAL A 161 -13.87 -7.22 12.24
CA VAL A 161 -14.58 -7.29 13.54
C VAL A 161 -13.87 -6.46 14.62
N ASP A 162 -13.28 -5.34 14.20
CA ASP A 162 -12.65 -4.34 15.08
C ASP A 162 -11.56 -4.94 16.01
N GLY A 163 -10.76 -5.89 15.53
CA GLY A 163 -9.63 -6.48 16.27
C GLY A 163 -9.89 -7.82 16.93
N PHE A 164 -10.94 -8.54 16.52
CA PHE A 164 -11.19 -9.94 16.87
C PHE A 164 -11.01 -10.88 15.67
N ASP A 165 -10.41 -10.39 14.60
CA ASP A 165 -10.21 -11.09 13.33
C ASP A 165 -9.41 -12.38 13.52
N PHE A 166 -8.39 -12.34 14.39
CA PHE A 166 -7.61 -13.52 14.73
C PHE A 166 -8.50 -14.68 15.23
N GLU A 167 -9.46 -14.40 16.11
CA GLU A 167 -10.39 -15.41 16.63
C GLU A 167 -11.30 -15.98 15.56
N VAL A 168 -11.76 -15.14 14.63
CA VAL A 168 -12.57 -15.58 13.50
C VAL A 168 -11.81 -16.64 12.69
N PHE A 169 -10.53 -16.38 12.38
CA PHE A 169 -9.71 -17.35 11.64
C PHE A 169 -9.27 -18.57 12.48
N VAL A 170 -9.14 -18.44 13.81
CA VAL A 170 -9.03 -19.60 14.70
C VAL A 170 -10.30 -20.46 14.65
N GLY A 171 -11.47 -19.85 14.50
CA GLY A 171 -12.74 -20.57 14.34
C GLY A 171 -12.96 -21.19 12.97
N ALA A 172 -12.17 -20.80 11.96
CA ALA A 172 -12.33 -21.21 10.56
C ALA A 172 -11.30 -22.25 10.10
N GLN A 173 -10.69 -23.01 11.02
CA GLN A 173 -9.57 -23.89 10.68
C GLN A 173 -9.96 -25.01 9.71
N ASP A 174 -11.16 -25.58 9.82
CA ASP A 174 -11.59 -26.63 8.90
C ASP A 174 -11.86 -26.04 7.50
N LEU A 175 -12.40 -24.83 7.43
CA LEU A 175 -12.53 -24.07 6.18
C LEU A 175 -11.16 -23.79 5.54
N LEU A 176 -10.18 -23.32 6.31
CA LEU A 176 -8.85 -22.93 5.81
C LEU A 176 -7.98 -24.13 5.41
N SER A 177 -8.12 -25.27 6.08
CA SER A 177 -7.37 -26.50 5.76
C SER A 177 -8.08 -27.41 4.75
N GLY A 178 -9.33 -27.11 4.39
CA GLY A 178 -10.13 -27.95 3.51
C GLY A 178 -9.63 -27.94 2.05
N PRO A 179 -9.93 -29.00 1.26
CA PRO A 179 -9.55 -29.07 -0.15
C PRO A 179 -10.25 -28.00 -1.02
N LYS A 180 -11.28 -27.34 -0.50
CA LYS A 180 -11.98 -26.23 -1.17
C LYS A 180 -11.85 -24.94 -0.36
N ARG A 181 -10.70 -24.74 0.30
CA ARG A 181 -10.40 -23.53 1.07
C ARG A 181 -10.58 -22.26 0.21
N PRO A 182 -10.91 -21.11 0.84
CA PRO A 182 -11.08 -19.85 0.13
C PRO A 182 -9.87 -19.51 -0.75
N LEU A 183 -10.11 -18.85 -1.88
CA LEU A 183 -9.07 -18.39 -2.80
C LEU A 183 -8.45 -17.07 -2.34
N ALA A 184 -9.24 -16.25 -1.64
CA ALA A 184 -8.78 -14.98 -1.08
C ALA A 184 -9.34 -14.75 0.33
N LEU A 185 -8.55 -14.10 1.17
CA LEU A 185 -8.92 -13.65 2.50
C LEU A 185 -8.60 -12.15 2.60
N ILE A 186 -9.51 -11.39 3.19
CA ILE A 186 -9.35 -9.96 3.43
C ILE A 186 -9.58 -9.74 4.92
N THR A 187 -8.67 -9.05 5.61
CA THR A 187 -8.78 -8.88 7.06
C THR A 187 -8.30 -7.52 7.52
N GLU A 188 -9.04 -6.91 8.44
CA GLU A 188 -8.56 -5.75 9.20
C GLU A 188 -7.74 -6.26 10.38
N ALA A 189 -6.52 -5.75 10.55
CA ALA A 189 -5.63 -6.21 11.60
C ALA A 189 -5.02 -5.04 12.36
N GLN A 190 -4.88 -5.24 13.67
CA GLN A 190 -4.17 -4.29 14.54
C GLN A 190 -2.66 -4.52 14.44
N LEU A 191 -1.91 -3.43 14.34
CA LEU A 191 -0.44 -3.48 14.26
C LEU A 191 0.24 -3.28 15.62
N HIS A 192 -0.53 -2.97 16.66
CA HIS A 192 -0.03 -2.83 18.03
C HIS A 192 -0.80 -3.75 18.95
N GLU A 193 -0.09 -4.34 19.90
CA GLU A 193 -0.69 -5.19 20.92
C GLU A 193 -1.69 -4.40 21.77
N MET A 194 -2.79 -5.07 22.11
CA MET A 194 -3.64 -4.59 23.18
C MET A 194 -2.93 -4.88 24.52
N ARG A 195 -3.18 -4.06 25.52
CA ARG A 195 -2.52 -4.18 26.83
C ARG A 195 -2.95 -5.44 27.58
N ASP A 196 -4.16 -5.90 27.33
CA ASP A 196 -4.85 -7.02 27.97
C ASP A 196 -5.00 -8.24 27.04
N ARG A 197 -4.57 -8.11 25.79
CA ARG A 197 -4.61 -9.19 24.80
C ARG A 197 -3.33 -9.17 23.97
N HIS A 198 -2.59 -10.27 24.07
CA HIS A 198 -1.35 -10.48 23.35
C HIS A 198 -1.48 -11.61 22.34
N GLY A 199 -0.70 -11.54 21.26
CA GLY A 199 -0.63 -12.64 20.28
C GLY A 199 -1.78 -12.65 19.28
N THR A 200 -2.42 -11.50 19.04
CA THR A 200 -3.53 -11.34 18.10
C THR A 200 -3.32 -10.17 17.14
N VAL A 201 -2.08 -9.66 17.04
CA VAL A 201 -1.76 -8.57 16.10
C VAL A 201 -1.57 -9.12 14.69
N TRP A 202 -1.44 -8.23 13.71
CA TRP A 202 -1.25 -8.58 12.30
C TRP A 202 -0.12 -9.60 12.10
N GLY A 203 0.99 -9.53 12.85
CA GLY A 203 2.07 -10.52 12.73
C GLY A 203 1.67 -11.94 13.14
N ASP A 204 0.79 -12.09 14.12
CA ASP A 204 0.25 -13.39 14.53
C ASP A 204 -0.78 -13.92 13.53
N LEU A 205 -1.63 -13.01 13.05
CA LEU A 205 -2.63 -13.31 12.02
C LEU A 205 -1.97 -13.71 10.69
N ASP A 206 -0.97 -12.94 10.23
CA ASP A 206 -0.16 -13.22 9.06
C ASP A 206 0.45 -14.62 9.14
N ARG A 207 1.09 -14.96 10.28
CA ARG A 207 1.62 -16.31 10.48
C ARG A 207 0.52 -17.37 10.39
N LEU A 208 -0.62 -17.18 11.07
CA LEU A 208 -1.73 -18.12 11.04
C LEU A 208 -2.22 -18.36 9.61
N LEU A 209 -2.39 -17.32 8.80
CA LEU A 209 -2.87 -17.44 7.43
C LEU A 209 -1.82 -18.08 6.51
N ARG A 210 -0.53 -17.70 6.65
CA ARG A 210 0.56 -18.31 5.88
C ARG A 210 0.77 -19.79 6.19
N ASP A 211 0.51 -20.22 7.43
CA ASP A 211 0.55 -21.64 7.81
C ASP A 211 -0.51 -22.48 7.05
N HIS A 212 -1.53 -21.84 6.45
CA HIS A 212 -2.53 -22.46 5.57
C HIS A 212 -2.27 -22.24 4.07
N GLY A 213 -1.07 -21.82 3.67
CA GLY A 213 -0.68 -21.70 2.25
C GLY A 213 -1.09 -20.40 1.57
N TYR A 214 -1.65 -19.44 2.31
CA TYR A 214 -1.95 -18.11 1.77
C TYR A 214 -0.69 -17.23 1.69
N ARG A 215 -0.64 -16.32 0.72
CA ARG A 215 0.41 -15.30 0.60
C ARG A 215 -0.19 -13.92 0.73
N LEU A 216 0.58 -13.00 1.29
CA LEU A 216 0.22 -11.59 1.38
C LEU A 216 0.42 -10.93 0.00
N PHE A 217 -0.64 -10.35 -0.55
CA PHE A 217 -0.61 -9.66 -1.85
C PHE A 217 -0.68 -8.14 -1.71
N ASP A 218 -1.43 -7.62 -0.72
CA ASP A 218 -1.52 -6.18 -0.49
C ASP A 218 -1.78 -5.84 0.98
N VAL A 219 -1.38 -4.63 1.38
CA VAL A 219 -1.61 -4.04 2.70
C VAL A 219 -1.93 -2.56 2.54
N ASP A 220 -3.16 -2.16 2.86
CA ASP A 220 -3.49 -0.76 3.08
C ASP A 220 -3.29 -0.38 4.55
N VAL A 221 -2.55 0.70 4.80
CA VAL A 221 -2.09 1.08 6.15
C VAL A 221 -2.86 2.28 6.69
N HIS A 222 -3.51 2.11 7.83
CA HIS A 222 -4.31 3.16 8.47
C HIS A 222 -3.51 3.87 9.56
N ARG A 223 -3.35 5.19 9.39
CA ARG A 223 -2.61 6.06 10.32
C ARG A 223 -3.56 6.79 11.25
N TYR A 224 -3.12 7.04 12.48
CA TYR A 224 -3.92 7.76 13.48
C TYR A 224 -3.04 8.71 14.29
N THR A 225 -3.24 10.02 14.14
CA THR A 225 -2.59 11.02 15.00
C THR A 225 -3.05 10.86 16.45
N ARG A 226 -2.21 11.30 17.40
CA ARG A 226 -2.55 11.24 18.83
C ARG A 226 -3.57 12.32 19.17
N GLY A 227 -4.46 12.03 20.11
CA GLY A 227 -5.45 12.98 20.59
C GLY A 227 -4.83 14.27 21.16
N ALA A 228 -3.60 14.19 21.68
CA ALA A 228 -2.83 15.35 22.14
C ALA A 228 -2.46 16.35 21.03
N LEU A 229 -2.30 15.90 19.78
CA LEU A 229 -2.05 16.74 18.61
C LEU A 229 -2.83 16.19 17.39
N PRO A 230 -4.12 16.54 17.27
CA PRO A 230 -4.97 16.04 16.20
C PRO A 230 -4.51 16.49 14.81
N GLY A 231 -4.47 15.55 13.87
CA GLY A 231 -4.26 15.80 12.45
C GLY A 231 -5.55 15.75 11.64
N ARG A 232 -5.41 15.87 10.32
CA ARG A 232 -6.51 15.79 9.35
C ARG A 232 -6.97 14.34 9.18
N PHE A 233 -8.28 14.09 9.24
CA PHE A 233 -8.89 12.79 8.89
C PHE A 233 -8.74 12.51 7.40
N ALA A 234 -8.47 11.25 7.02
CA ALA A 234 -8.28 10.86 5.62
C ALA A 234 -9.63 10.73 4.88
N ILE A 235 -10.68 10.38 5.62
CA ILE A 235 -12.05 10.20 5.12
C ILE A 235 -13.04 11.02 5.98
N PRO A 236 -14.28 11.29 5.51
CA PRO A 236 -15.22 12.18 6.20
C PRO A 236 -15.90 11.55 7.43
N ILE A 237 -15.16 10.76 8.21
CA ILE A 237 -15.60 10.13 9.46
C ILE A 237 -14.45 10.13 10.49
N PHE A 238 -14.74 10.01 11.79
CA PHE A 238 -13.71 10.00 12.85
C PHE A 238 -13.01 8.64 12.95
N ALA A 239 -12.24 8.31 11.91
CA ALA A 239 -11.43 7.11 11.80
C ALA A 239 -9.96 7.50 11.51
N GLN A 240 -9.36 6.95 10.46
CA GLN A 240 -7.97 7.18 10.10
C GLN A 240 -7.67 8.65 9.72
N THR A 241 -6.43 9.07 9.97
CA THR A 241 -5.86 10.37 9.63
C THR A 241 -4.82 10.25 8.53
N VAL A 242 -4.52 11.36 7.84
CA VAL A 242 -3.52 11.41 6.76
C VAL A 242 -2.12 11.07 7.27
N ASP A 243 -1.78 11.53 8.47
CA ASP A 243 -0.49 11.33 9.11
C ASP A 243 -0.62 10.59 10.45
N GLY A 244 0.51 10.34 11.11
CA GLY A 244 0.58 9.69 12.42
C GLY A 244 1.16 8.27 12.36
N PRO A 245 1.30 7.62 13.53
CA PRO A 245 1.68 6.21 13.58
C PRO A 245 0.64 5.35 12.87
N VAL A 246 1.11 4.32 12.17
CA VAL A 246 0.24 3.27 11.64
C VAL A 246 -0.32 2.50 12.83
N MET A 247 -1.62 2.18 12.82
CA MET A 247 -2.25 1.44 13.93
C MET A 247 -3.07 0.24 13.47
N PHE A 248 -3.69 0.34 12.30
CA PHE A 248 -4.45 -0.74 11.68
C PHE A 248 -3.97 -0.91 10.25
N CYS A 249 -4.28 -2.05 9.66
CA CYS A 249 -4.16 -2.26 8.24
C CYS A 249 -5.27 -3.18 7.73
N ASP A 250 -5.67 -2.97 6.48
CA ASP A 250 -6.44 -3.97 5.73
C ASP A 250 -5.43 -4.79 4.91
N ALA A 251 -5.47 -6.11 5.05
CA ALA A 251 -4.54 -7.01 4.37
C ALA A 251 -5.29 -7.98 3.44
N LEU A 252 -4.79 -8.10 2.20
CA LEU A 252 -5.26 -9.06 1.20
C LEU A 252 -4.31 -10.25 1.16
N TYR A 253 -4.86 -11.43 1.40
CA TYR A 253 -4.17 -12.70 1.22
C TYR A 253 -4.85 -13.52 0.13
N MET A 254 -4.07 -14.22 -0.68
CA MET A 254 -4.62 -15.10 -1.73
C MET A 254 -3.79 -16.37 -1.82
N LEU A 255 -4.40 -17.43 -2.35
CA LEU A 255 -3.64 -18.58 -2.83
C LEU A 255 -2.82 -18.16 -4.05
N ASP A 256 -1.60 -18.69 -4.16
CA ASP A 256 -0.68 -18.38 -5.26
C ASP A 256 -0.11 -19.69 -5.84
N PRO A 257 -0.83 -20.34 -6.77
CA PRO A 257 -0.38 -21.58 -7.38
C PRO A 257 0.83 -21.38 -8.32
N VAL A 258 1.17 -20.15 -8.70
CA VAL A 258 2.38 -19.89 -9.51
C VAL A 258 3.62 -19.97 -8.64
N MET A 259 3.59 -19.33 -7.46
CA MET A 259 4.70 -19.37 -6.50
C MET A 259 4.71 -20.63 -5.63
N ASP A 260 3.59 -21.33 -5.54
CA ASP A 260 3.41 -22.52 -4.71
C ASP A 260 2.93 -23.73 -5.54
N PRO A 261 3.87 -24.57 -6.02
CA PRO A 261 3.52 -25.74 -6.82
C PRO A 261 2.61 -26.74 -6.12
N GLU A 262 2.69 -26.86 -4.80
CA GLU A 262 1.82 -27.76 -4.03
C GLU A 262 0.37 -27.28 -4.10
N VAL A 263 0.15 -25.97 -3.98
CA VAL A 263 -1.18 -25.37 -4.17
C VAL A 263 -1.68 -25.57 -5.60
N MET A 264 -0.81 -25.42 -6.62
CA MET A 264 -1.20 -25.71 -8.01
C MET A 264 -1.68 -27.15 -8.17
N ASP A 265 -0.91 -28.11 -7.66
CA ASP A 265 -1.23 -29.52 -7.79
C ASP A 265 -2.54 -29.87 -7.05
N GLU A 266 -2.74 -29.34 -5.83
CA GLU A 266 -4.00 -29.47 -5.10
C GLU A 266 -5.22 -28.93 -5.87
N LEU A 267 -5.08 -27.77 -6.52
CA LEU A 267 -6.14 -27.16 -7.31
C LEU A 267 -6.45 -27.99 -8.57
N VAL A 268 -5.42 -28.56 -9.20
CA VAL A 268 -5.59 -29.46 -10.35
C VAL A 268 -6.28 -30.76 -9.94
N GLU A 269 -5.88 -31.36 -8.82
CA GLU A 269 -6.45 -32.61 -8.30
C GLU A 269 -7.94 -32.49 -7.94
N GLN A 270 -8.44 -31.28 -7.65
CA GLN A 270 -9.88 -31.03 -7.47
C GLN A 270 -10.69 -31.31 -8.74
N GLY A 271 -10.06 -31.28 -9.93
CA GLY A 271 -10.72 -31.51 -11.21
C GLY A 271 -11.70 -30.41 -11.64
N ASP A 272 -11.71 -29.26 -10.96
CA ASP A 272 -12.58 -28.12 -11.24
C ASP A 272 -11.76 -26.93 -11.75
N THR A 273 -11.58 -26.84 -13.07
CA THR A 273 -10.80 -25.77 -13.69
C THR A 273 -11.41 -24.38 -13.51
N THR A 274 -12.68 -24.27 -13.08
CA THR A 274 -13.30 -22.96 -12.82
C THR A 274 -12.64 -22.24 -11.64
N VAL A 275 -11.91 -22.96 -10.78
CA VAL A 275 -11.11 -22.35 -9.71
C VAL A 275 -10.07 -21.38 -10.24
N PHE A 276 -9.43 -21.71 -11.36
CA PHE A 276 -8.42 -20.86 -11.97
C PHE A 276 -9.06 -19.62 -12.58
N LEU A 277 -10.24 -19.76 -13.20
CA LEU A 277 -11.00 -18.62 -13.71
C LEU A 277 -11.39 -17.66 -12.58
N LYS A 278 -11.86 -18.19 -11.43
CA LYS A 278 -12.14 -17.38 -10.24
C LYS A 278 -10.90 -16.67 -9.73
N LEU A 279 -9.76 -17.35 -9.67
CA LEU A 279 -8.51 -16.76 -9.17
C LEU A 279 -8.00 -15.66 -10.10
N ILE A 280 -8.05 -15.86 -11.43
CA ILE A 280 -7.77 -14.83 -12.44
C ILE A 280 -8.68 -13.61 -12.23
N PHE A 281 -9.98 -13.83 -12.03
CA PHE A 281 -10.93 -12.74 -11.78
C PHE A 281 -10.66 -12.01 -10.47
N LEU A 282 -10.29 -12.73 -9.41
CA LEU A 282 -9.94 -12.12 -8.13
C LEU A 282 -8.66 -11.30 -8.25
N TYR A 283 -7.60 -11.80 -8.91
CA TYR A 283 -6.40 -11.01 -9.16
C TYR A 283 -6.74 -9.69 -9.90
N GLU A 284 -7.54 -9.77 -10.97
CA GLU A 284 -7.99 -8.60 -11.71
C GLU A 284 -8.85 -7.63 -10.89
N THR A 285 -9.69 -8.18 -10.01
CA THR A 285 -10.55 -7.42 -9.10
C THR A 285 -9.73 -6.57 -8.13
N PHE A 286 -8.54 -7.04 -7.75
CA PHE A 286 -7.59 -6.34 -6.88
C PHE A 286 -6.44 -5.63 -7.63
N GLY A 287 -6.52 -5.51 -8.98
CA GLY A 287 -5.51 -4.80 -9.77
C GLY A 287 -4.19 -5.54 -9.95
N LEU A 288 -4.20 -6.87 -9.77
CA LEU A 288 -3.04 -7.77 -9.86
C LEU A 288 -2.98 -8.44 -11.25
N SER A 289 -3.03 -7.64 -12.32
CA SER A 289 -3.07 -8.14 -13.70
C SER A 289 -1.83 -8.97 -14.09
N ASP A 290 -0.70 -8.67 -13.48
CA ASP A 290 0.55 -9.44 -13.62
C ASP A 290 0.40 -10.85 -13.04
N CYS A 291 -0.23 -11.00 -11.88
CA CYS A 291 -0.51 -12.28 -11.25
C CYS A 291 -1.52 -13.11 -12.07
N ALA A 292 -2.55 -12.46 -12.61
CA ALA A 292 -3.49 -13.08 -13.54
C ALA A 292 -2.77 -13.61 -14.81
N ALA A 293 -1.91 -12.80 -15.41
CA ALA A 293 -1.13 -13.19 -16.58
C ALA A 293 -0.16 -14.35 -16.28
N ALA A 294 0.54 -14.29 -15.15
CA ALA A 294 1.46 -15.34 -14.71
C ALA A 294 0.72 -16.68 -14.52
N LEU A 295 -0.48 -16.67 -13.95
CA LEU A 295 -1.30 -17.87 -13.79
C LEU A 295 -1.71 -18.46 -15.15
N ILE A 296 -2.17 -17.63 -16.10
CA ILE A 296 -2.54 -18.11 -17.44
C ILE A 296 -1.34 -18.76 -18.13
N VAL A 297 -0.15 -18.17 -18.04
CA VAL A 297 1.09 -18.74 -18.59
C VAL A 297 1.41 -20.08 -17.92
N ALA A 298 1.36 -20.16 -16.60
CA ALA A 298 1.66 -21.38 -15.85
C ALA A 298 0.69 -22.53 -16.21
N LEU A 299 -0.60 -22.22 -16.40
CA LEU A 299 -1.60 -23.21 -16.83
C LEU A 299 -1.32 -23.71 -18.25
N ARG A 300 -0.99 -22.80 -19.17
CA ARG A 300 -0.59 -23.14 -20.54
C ARG A 300 0.64 -24.05 -20.57
N GLU A 301 1.67 -23.74 -19.79
CA GLU A 301 2.89 -24.55 -19.71
C GLU A 301 2.63 -25.97 -19.16
N ARG A 302 1.59 -26.12 -18.35
CA ARG A 302 1.14 -27.41 -17.79
C ARG A 302 0.06 -28.11 -18.64
N ASP A 303 -0.29 -27.57 -19.80
CA ASP A 303 -1.35 -28.09 -20.69
C ASP A 303 -2.73 -28.17 -19.99
N ILE A 304 -3.00 -27.21 -19.09
CA ILE A 304 -4.28 -27.10 -18.37
C ILE A 304 -5.14 -26.04 -19.06
N SER A 305 -6.24 -26.49 -19.66
CA SER A 305 -7.21 -25.59 -20.29
C SER A 305 -8.30 -25.16 -19.30
N VAL A 306 -8.52 -23.85 -19.20
CA VAL A 306 -9.64 -23.29 -18.42
C VAL A 306 -10.86 -23.14 -19.33
N ALA A 307 -11.95 -23.80 -18.95
CA ALA A 307 -13.18 -23.82 -19.76
C ALA A 307 -13.66 -22.40 -20.11
N GLY A 308 -13.80 -22.13 -21.41
CA GLY A 308 -14.29 -20.85 -21.95
C GLY A 308 -13.22 -19.76 -22.08
N LEU A 309 -12.05 -19.91 -21.46
CA LEU A 309 -10.97 -18.91 -21.54
C LEU A 309 -10.06 -19.19 -22.75
N ASP A 310 -9.98 -18.24 -23.67
CA ASP A 310 -8.91 -18.22 -24.68
C ASP A 310 -7.68 -17.55 -24.06
N ASP A 311 -6.66 -18.34 -23.74
CA ASP A 311 -5.45 -17.85 -23.08
C ASP A 311 -4.75 -16.72 -23.86
N SER A 312 -4.75 -16.77 -25.20
CA SER A 312 -4.04 -15.77 -26.01
C SER A 312 -4.78 -14.44 -25.96
N TRP A 313 -6.10 -14.49 -26.15
CA TRP A 313 -6.94 -13.31 -25.99
C TRP A 313 -6.87 -12.76 -24.56
N ALA A 314 -6.91 -13.62 -23.54
CA ALA A 314 -6.90 -13.21 -22.14
C ALA A 314 -5.60 -12.47 -21.80
N LEU A 315 -4.45 -13.00 -22.22
CA LEU A 315 -3.16 -12.33 -22.03
C LEU A 315 -3.11 -10.97 -22.73
N ASP A 316 -3.61 -10.85 -23.95
CA ASP A 316 -3.68 -9.57 -24.67
C ASP A 316 -4.58 -8.56 -23.94
N ALA A 317 -5.72 -9.02 -23.41
CA ALA A 317 -6.67 -8.19 -22.67
C ALA A 317 -6.15 -7.72 -21.30
N LEU A 318 -5.16 -8.41 -20.73
CA LEU A 318 -4.49 -8.04 -19.48
C LEU A 318 -3.37 -7.00 -19.68
N VAL A 319 -2.97 -6.69 -20.91
CA VAL A 319 -1.93 -5.68 -21.17
C VAL A 319 -2.46 -4.28 -20.82
N PRO A 320 -1.90 -3.60 -19.81
CA PRO A 320 -2.35 -2.26 -19.46
C PRO A 320 -1.85 -1.22 -20.49
N PRO A 321 -2.44 0.00 -20.50
CA PRO A 321 -1.84 1.14 -21.19
C PRO A 321 -0.37 1.30 -20.78
N ASN A 322 0.53 1.29 -21.76
CA ASN A 322 1.96 1.20 -21.51
C ASN A 322 2.76 2.15 -22.41
N PRO A 323 3.98 2.52 -22.01
CA PRO A 323 4.80 3.46 -22.76
C PRO A 323 5.33 2.88 -24.09
N TYR A 324 5.23 1.57 -24.33
CA TYR A 324 5.59 0.94 -25.60
C TYR A 324 4.51 1.13 -26.67
N SER A 325 3.30 1.56 -26.28
CA SER A 325 2.11 1.61 -27.16
C SER A 325 1.73 0.23 -27.72
N GLU A 326 2.13 -0.84 -27.03
CA GLU A 326 1.77 -2.21 -27.40
C GLU A 326 0.39 -2.55 -26.85
N ASN A 327 -0.38 -3.32 -27.63
CA ASN A 327 -1.76 -3.69 -27.30
C ASN A 327 -2.00 -5.20 -27.25
N ASN A 328 -0.91 -5.98 -27.28
CA ASN A 328 -0.92 -7.43 -27.20
C ASN A 328 0.27 -7.90 -26.36
N TYR A 329 0.14 -9.07 -25.76
CA TYR A 329 1.06 -9.60 -24.75
C TYR A 329 2.46 -9.84 -25.31
N ASN A 330 2.56 -10.47 -26.48
CA ASN A 330 3.85 -10.79 -27.10
C ASN A 330 4.60 -9.54 -27.54
N GLY A 331 3.89 -8.54 -28.09
CA GLY A 331 4.45 -7.24 -28.44
C GLY A 331 4.97 -6.51 -27.21
N TYR A 332 4.18 -6.48 -26.13
CA TYR A 332 4.57 -5.89 -24.85
C TYR A 332 5.85 -6.52 -24.28
N LEU A 333 5.94 -7.86 -24.23
CA LEU A 333 7.14 -8.55 -23.76
C LEU A 333 8.34 -8.32 -24.68
N GLY A 334 8.16 -8.38 -26.00
CA GLY A 334 9.24 -8.10 -26.95
C GLY A 334 9.80 -6.69 -26.82
N ALA A 335 8.94 -5.70 -26.57
CA ALA A 335 9.34 -4.32 -26.32
C ALA A 335 10.05 -4.15 -24.96
N PHE A 336 9.55 -4.85 -23.93
CA PHE A 336 10.21 -4.90 -22.61
C PHE A 336 11.61 -5.50 -22.71
N ASP A 337 11.78 -6.65 -23.36
CA ASP A 337 13.07 -7.31 -23.53
C ASP A 337 14.05 -6.45 -24.34
N ALA A 338 13.55 -5.70 -25.32
CA ALA A 338 14.35 -4.78 -26.12
C ALA A 338 14.82 -3.55 -25.32
N ASN A 339 13.98 -2.99 -24.44
CA ASN A 339 14.31 -1.80 -23.66
C ASN A 339 13.49 -1.66 -22.36
N PRO A 340 13.84 -2.38 -21.28
CA PRO A 340 13.04 -2.38 -20.05
C PRO A 340 13.06 -1.03 -19.32
N ARG A 341 14.03 -0.15 -19.66
CA ARG A 341 14.18 1.19 -19.05
C ARG A 341 13.01 2.12 -19.37
N GLN A 342 12.23 1.84 -20.40
CA GLN A 342 11.07 2.65 -20.77
C GLN A 342 9.92 2.53 -19.76
N LEU A 343 9.91 1.48 -18.94
CA LEU A 343 9.01 1.34 -17.78
C LEU A 343 9.51 2.03 -16.52
N PHE A 344 10.73 2.59 -16.51
CA PHE A 344 11.13 3.42 -15.37
C PHE A 344 10.10 4.53 -15.19
N PRO A 345 9.78 4.90 -13.93
CA PRO A 345 8.99 6.09 -13.70
C PRO A 345 9.69 7.20 -14.47
N GLN A 346 8.99 7.76 -15.46
CA GLN A 346 9.41 9.01 -16.03
C GLN A 346 9.47 9.92 -14.83
N LYS A 347 10.68 10.27 -14.39
CA LYS A 347 10.81 11.31 -13.39
C LYS A 347 9.94 12.41 -13.96
N SER A 348 8.92 12.84 -13.20
CA SER A 348 8.41 14.18 -13.31
C SER A 348 9.60 15.07 -12.99
N LEU A 349 10.48 15.16 -13.97
CA LEU A 349 11.26 16.29 -14.28
C LEU A 349 10.15 17.29 -14.56
N SER A 350 9.73 18.00 -13.53
CA SER A 350 9.30 19.37 -13.72
C SER A 350 10.41 20.01 -14.56
N VAL A 351 10.26 19.89 -15.87
CA VAL A 351 11.14 20.43 -16.89
C VAL A 351 12.62 20.08 -16.64
N VAL A 352 13.09 18.91 -17.10
CA VAL A 352 14.44 18.91 -17.69
C VAL A 352 14.25 19.66 -18.99
N GLU A 353 14.32 20.97 -18.88
CA GLU A 353 14.83 21.79 -19.97
C GLU A 353 16.08 21.04 -20.42
N GLU A 354 16.12 20.58 -21.68
CA GLU A 354 17.39 20.22 -22.30
C GLU A 354 18.39 21.29 -21.87
N PHE A 355 19.53 20.88 -21.31
CA PHE A 355 20.59 21.82 -20.93
C PHE A 355 21.16 22.42 -22.23
N VAL A 356 20.43 23.39 -22.80
CA VAL A 356 20.82 24.13 -23.99
C VAL A 356 22.00 25.00 -23.59
N PRO A 357 23.11 25.01 -24.34
CA PRO A 357 24.24 25.89 -24.06
C PRO A 357 23.78 27.32 -23.79
N GLY A 358 24.05 27.84 -22.58
CA GLY A 358 23.62 29.17 -22.14
C GLY A 358 22.43 29.22 -21.17
N THR A 359 21.69 28.14 -20.98
CA THR A 359 20.64 28.04 -19.93
C THR A 359 21.25 27.90 -18.54
N THR A 360 20.53 28.40 -17.53
CA THR A 360 20.96 28.49 -16.13
C THR A 360 19.89 27.87 -15.26
N VAL A 361 20.20 26.77 -14.58
CA VAL A 361 19.30 26.13 -13.61
C VAL A 361 19.81 26.41 -12.20
N ASP A 362 18.93 26.92 -11.34
CA ASP A 362 19.24 27.11 -9.91
C ASP A 362 18.78 25.87 -9.11
N TRP A 363 19.74 25.10 -8.66
CA TRP A 363 19.56 23.85 -7.93
C TRP A 363 19.23 24.07 -6.45
N ILE A 364 19.17 25.31 -5.94
CA ILE A 364 18.99 25.56 -4.50
C ILE A 364 17.77 24.85 -3.90
N SER A 365 16.64 24.81 -4.61
CA SER A 365 15.42 24.13 -4.17
C SER A 365 15.61 22.61 -4.04
N MET A 366 16.53 22.04 -4.81
CA MET A 366 16.82 20.60 -4.91
C MET A 366 17.96 20.14 -3.98
N MET A 367 18.71 21.07 -3.37
CA MET A 367 19.79 20.75 -2.44
C MET A 367 19.25 20.19 -1.12
N LEU A 368 19.92 19.21 -0.53
CA LEU A 368 19.59 18.70 0.79
C LEU A 368 20.47 19.37 1.86
N PRO A 369 19.89 19.84 2.99
CA PRO A 369 20.68 20.32 4.13
C PRO A 369 21.60 19.20 4.66
N GLY A 370 22.85 19.55 4.97
CA GLY A 370 23.77 18.64 5.67
C GLY A 370 23.52 18.60 7.18
N GLU A 371 24.19 17.67 7.87
CA GLU A 371 24.05 17.39 9.32
C GLU A 371 24.13 18.64 10.22
N GLY A 372 24.88 19.66 9.79
CA GLY A 372 25.10 20.88 10.54
C GLY A 372 24.21 22.07 10.15
N SER A 373 23.16 21.83 9.37
CA SER A 373 22.39 22.89 8.71
C SER A 373 20.89 22.59 8.69
N ARG A 374 20.10 23.61 8.37
CA ARG A 374 18.66 23.49 8.16
C ARG A 374 18.21 24.36 7.00
N ARG A 375 17.01 24.08 6.49
CA ARG A 375 16.37 24.89 5.46
C ARG A 375 15.57 26.03 6.10
N GLU A 376 15.76 27.26 5.60
CA GLU A 376 15.00 28.45 5.97
C GLU A 376 14.41 29.07 4.69
N GLY A 377 13.16 28.77 4.38
CA GLY A 377 12.60 29.11 3.07
C GLY A 377 13.30 28.33 1.95
N LEU A 378 13.87 29.03 0.97
CA LEU A 378 14.69 28.43 -0.09
C LEU A 378 16.16 28.28 0.32
N ASP A 379 16.60 28.95 1.38
CA ASP A 379 18.01 28.99 1.75
C ASP A 379 18.41 27.81 2.65
N ILE A 380 19.70 27.48 2.65
CA ILE A 380 20.27 26.50 3.59
C ILE A 380 21.22 27.22 4.54
N VAL A 381 20.97 27.12 5.84
CA VAL A 381 21.63 27.91 6.88
C VAL A 381 22.33 26.99 7.89
N SER A 382 23.58 27.32 8.22
CA SER A 382 24.32 26.76 9.36
C SER A 382 24.43 27.78 10.50
N GLU A 383 24.54 27.31 11.73
CA GLU A 383 24.83 28.17 12.88
C GLU A 383 26.33 28.22 13.19
N ARG A 384 26.76 29.32 13.81
CA ARG A 384 28.13 29.44 14.34
C ARG A 384 28.41 28.30 15.33
N GLY A 385 29.60 27.73 15.27
CA GLY A 385 30.02 26.58 16.08
C GLY A 385 29.77 25.23 15.42
N VAL A 386 28.96 25.19 14.37
CA VAL A 386 28.61 23.97 13.62
C VAL A 386 29.35 23.95 12.30
N GLY A 387 29.92 22.80 11.93
CA GLY A 387 30.74 22.66 10.73
C GLY A 387 30.73 21.21 10.28
N GLY A 388 31.09 20.99 9.02
CA GLY A 388 30.73 19.78 8.28
C GLY A 388 29.95 20.15 7.03
N HIS A 389 29.12 19.25 6.54
CA HIS A 389 28.30 19.51 5.35
C HIS A 389 27.28 20.62 5.63
N LEU A 390 27.37 21.71 4.87
CA LEU A 390 26.31 22.70 4.76
C LEU A 390 25.18 22.16 3.89
N CYS A 391 25.51 21.53 2.75
CA CYS A 391 24.52 20.87 1.91
C CYS A 391 25.17 19.81 1.01
N PHE A 392 24.32 18.95 0.47
CA PHE A 392 24.69 18.00 -0.56
C PHE A 392 23.55 17.78 -1.56
N GLY A 393 23.85 17.28 -2.76
CA GLY A 393 22.86 17.05 -3.82
C GLY A 393 22.87 18.15 -4.89
N PRO A 394 21.78 18.25 -5.68
CA PRO A 394 20.89 17.13 -6.00
C PRO A 394 21.68 15.97 -6.64
N TYR A 395 21.08 14.79 -6.77
CA TYR A 395 21.59 13.72 -7.64
C TYR A 395 20.96 13.90 -9.03
N HIS A 396 21.48 14.87 -9.79
CA HIS A 396 20.90 15.25 -11.08
C HIS A 396 21.75 14.73 -12.24
N TYR A 397 21.09 14.25 -13.29
CA TYR A 397 21.80 13.71 -14.44
C TYR A 397 22.22 14.85 -15.37
N LEU A 398 23.52 14.93 -15.66
CA LEU A 398 24.05 15.87 -16.64
C LEU A 398 24.64 15.09 -17.82
N PRO A 399 24.38 15.53 -19.07
CA PRO A 399 25.00 14.93 -20.24
C PRO A 399 26.51 15.20 -20.28
N THR A 400 27.20 14.44 -21.11
CA THR A 400 28.64 14.66 -21.37
C THR A 400 28.93 16.11 -21.77
N GLY A 401 29.91 16.74 -21.13
CA GLY A 401 30.29 18.11 -21.43
C GLY A 401 31.00 18.82 -20.29
N ARG A 402 31.34 20.07 -20.54
CA ARG A 402 32.02 20.95 -19.59
C ARG A 402 31.01 21.86 -18.89
N TYR A 403 31.15 21.98 -17.58
CA TYR A 403 30.21 22.71 -16.73
C TYR A 403 30.93 23.62 -15.73
N VAL A 404 30.16 24.57 -15.21
CA VAL A 404 30.56 25.38 -14.06
C VAL A 404 29.42 25.39 -13.05
N ALA A 405 29.74 25.02 -11.80
CA ALA A 405 28.88 25.29 -10.66
C ALA A 405 29.26 26.64 -10.03
N ARG A 406 28.26 27.46 -9.70
CA ARG A 406 28.38 28.73 -9.00
C ARG A 406 27.48 28.75 -7.77
N LEU A 407 28.06 28.89 -6.59
CA LEU A 407 27.32 28.90 -5.33
C LEU A 407 27.41 30.29 -4.71
N GLN A 408 26.27 30.88 -4.38
CA GLN A 408 26.21 32.15 -3.65
C GLN A 408 26.06 31.87 -2.17
N ILE A 409 27.04 32.26 -1.37
CA ILE A 409 27.07 32.04 0.07
C ILE A 409 27.22 33.38 0.77
N GLU A 410 26.35 33.63 1.75
CA GLU A 410 26.49 34.71 2.71
C GLU A 410 27.13 34.18 4.00
N THR A 411 28.09 34.92 4.54
CA THR A 411 28.76 34.58 5.81
C THR A 411 28.79 35.78 6.73
N ASP A 412 28.45 35.55 8.00
CA ASP A 412 28.80 36.48 9.07
C ASP A 412 30.27 36.25 9.47
N VAL A 413 30.95 37.26 10.01
CA VAL A 413 32.42 37.26 10.10
C VAL A 413 32.95 36.12 11.00
N SER A 414 34.02 35.47 10.53
CA SER A 414 35.12 34.98 11.36
C SER A 414 36.41 34.90 10.53
N LEU A 415 37.56 35.25 11.12
CA LEU A 415 38.86 35.19 10.44
C LEU A 415 39.17 33.77 9.95
N GLY A 416 39.28 33.61 8.63
CA GLY A 416 39.72 32.37 8.00
C GLY A 416 38.66 31.25 8.05
N GLN A 417 37.41 31.56 7.71
CA GLN A 417 36.37 30.56 7.51
C GLN A 417 36.68 29.76 6.23
N LYS A 418 36.87 28.44 6.36
CA LYS A 418 37.21 27.55 5.24
C LYS A 418 35.93 26.95 4.63
N PHE A 419 35.91 26.92 3.31
CA PHE A 419 34.90 26.26 2.48
C PHE A 419 35.59 25.17 1.66
N SER A 420 34.94 24.02 1.52
CA SER A 420 35.29 22.99 0.55
C SER A 420 34.06 22.68 -0.29
N LEU A 421 34.20 22.70 -1.61
CA LEU A 421 33.16 22.36 -2.56
C LEU A 421 33.68 21.21 -3.42
N GLU A 422 32.93 20.12 -3.48
CA GLU A 422 33.22 18.97 -4.31
C GLU A 422 32.09 18.77 -5.31
N VAL A 423 32.44 18.43 -6.55
CA VAL A 423 31.52 17.89 -7.55
C VAL A 423 31.81 16.40 -7.66
N VAL A 424 30.78 15.59 -7.48
CA VAL A 424 30.84 14.14 -7.55
C VAL A 424 29.99 13.69 -8.71
N ALA A 425 30.56 12.95 -9.65
CA ALA A 425 29.84 12.32 -10.75
C ALA A 425 30.01 10.80 -10.65
N ASP A 426 28.91 10.05 -10.67
CA ASP A 426 28.89 8.58 -10.57
C ASP A 426 29.80 8.06 -9.43
N GLU A 427 29.58 8.62 -8.24
CA GLU A 427 30.31 8.34 -7.00
C GLU A 427 31.80 8.72 -6.97
N LYS A 428 32.33 9.35 -8.01
CA LYS A 428 33.72 9.83 -8.07
C LYS A 428 33.79 11.35 -7.97
N VAL A 429 34.70 11.87 -7.16
CA VAL A 429 34.97 13.32 -7.10
C VAL A 429 35.65 13.73 -8.42
N VAL A 430 34.92 14.47 -9.26
CA VAL A 430 35.42 14.94 -10.56
C VAL A 430 36.02 16.35 -10.48
N SER A 431 35.68 17.11 -9.45
CA SER A 431 36.29 18.42 -9.18
C SER A 431 36.21 18.77 -7.71
N SER A 432 37.23 19.45 -7.18
CA SER A 432 37.21 19.98 -5.82
C SER A 432 37.80 21.38 -5.75
N TYR A 433 37.28 22.18 -4.83
CA TYR A 433 37.68 23.57 -4.64
C TYR A 433 37.66 23.92 -3.15
N SER A 434 38.69 24.60 -2.66
CA SER A 434 38.77 25.06 -1.28
C SER A 434 39.17 26.53 -1.23
N LYS A 435 38.45 27.32 -0.42
CA LYS A 435 38.75 28.75 -0.21
C LYS A 435 38.57 29.15 1.25
N SER A 436 39.39 30.08 1.71
CA SER A 436 39.17 30.78 2.97
C SER A 436 38.59 32.17 2.71
N LEU A 437 37.54 32.52 3.42
CA LEU A 437 36.96 33.86 3.42
C LEU A 437 37.41 34.62 4.67
N TRP A 438 37.69 35.91 4.47
CA TRP A 438 38.27 36.80 5.48
C TRP A 438 37.41 38.04 5.77
N ILE A 439 36.34 38.25 5.00
CA ILE A 439 35.40 39.36 5.13
C ILE A 439 33.97 38.82 5.14
N SER A 440 33.07 39.46 5.88
CA SER A 440 31.63 39.17 5.82
C SER A 440 31.03 39.61 4.49
N GLY A 441 29.84 39.08 4.21
CA GLY A 441 29.03 39.47 3.07
C GLY A 441 28.72 38.28 2.17
N SER A 442 28.21 38.59 0.98
CA SER A 442 27.85 37.61 -0.04
C SER A 442 29.05 37.32 -0.94
N HIS A 443 29.35 36.04 -1.14
CA HIS A 443 30.48 35.54 -1.92
C HIS A 443 30.02 34.52 -2.94
N TRP A 444 30.59 34.58 -4.13
CA TRP A 444 30.41 33.55 -5.14
C TRP A 444 31.59 32.58 -5.13
N LEU A 445 31.30 31.30 -4.95
CA LEU A 445 32.23 30.21 -5.21
C LEU A 445 31.98 29.68 -6.63
N LYS A 446 33.04 29.42 -7.39
CA LYS A 446 32.97 28.92 -8.76
C LYS A 446 33.86 27.69 -8.88
N ILE A 447 33.32 26.58 -9.39
CA ILE A 447 34.07 25.35 -9.65
C ILE A 447 33.73 24.83 -11.06
N PRO A 448 34.72 24.77 -11.99
CA PRO A 448 34.55 24.07 -13.25
C PRO A 448 34.65 22.55 -13.04
N PHE A 449 33.95 21.78 -13.86
CA PHE A 449 34.02 20.32 -13.88
C PHE A 449 33.63 19.77 -15.25
N ASP A 450 34.15 18.60 -15.58
CA ASP A 450 33.85 17.88 -16.82
C ASP A 450 33.07 16.59 -16.50
N ILE A 451 32.09 16.28 -17.34
CA ILE A 451 31.32 15.04 -17.28
C ILE A 451 31.68 14.19 -18.49
N GLU A 452 32.25 13.01 -18.23
CA GLU A 452 32.61 12.00 -19.22
C GLU A 452 31.72 10.77 -19.00
N ALA A 453 30.49 10.81 -19.52
CA ALA A 453 29.52 9.73 -19.32
C ALA A 453 29.64 8.68 -20.45
N ALA A 454 30.03 7.45 -20.11
CA ALA A 454 30.13 6.35 -21.08
C ALA A 454 28.79 6.01 -21.76
N ASN A 455 27.66 6.32 -21.11
CA ASN A 455 26.30 5.97 -21.55
C ASN A 455 25.38 7.21 -21.73
N GLY A 456 25.94 8.40 -21.99
CA GLY A 456 25.18 9.61 -22.31
C GLY A 456 25.11 10.63 -21.17
N ASP A 457 24.67 10.20 -19.97
CA ASP A 457 24.51 11.06 -18.78
C ASP A 457 25.20 10.47 -17.54
N SER A 458 25.69 11.34 -16.64
CA SER A 458 26.22 10.97 -15.32
C SER A 458 25.40 11.58 -14.20
N SER A 459 25.23 10.86 -13.09
CA SER A 459 24.60 11.40 -11.88
C SER A 459 25.57 12.32 -11.17
N VAL A 460 25.25 13.61 -11.11
CA VAL A 460 26.10 14.65 -10.52
C VAL A 460 25.51 15.14 -9.21
N GLN A 461 26.38 15.24 -8.20
CA GLN A 461 26.12 15.75 -6.86
C GLN A 461 27.12 16.86 -6.51
N LEU A 462 26.65 17.95 -5.90
CA LEU A 462 27.51 18.91 -5.23
C LEU A 462 27.57 18.62 -3.73
N ARG A 463 28.74 18.78 -3.11
CA ARG A 463 28.93 18.70 -1.67
C ARG A 463 29.63 19.97 -1.19
N LEU A 464 28.95 20.75 -0.36
CA LEU A 464 29.51 21.97 0.22
C LEU A 464 29.75 21.76 1.71
N THR A 465 31.00 21.88 2.12
CA THR A 465 31.48 21.74 3.50
C THR A 465 31.97 23.08 4.02
N VAL A 466 31.57 23.42 5.24
CA VAL A 466 31.92 24.69 5.90
C VAL A 466 32.56 24.44 7.26
N GLY A 467 33.50 25.30 7.64
CA GLY A 467 34.08 25.34 8.99
C GLY A 467 33.11 25.89 10.05
N ARG A 468 33.49 25.74 11.32
CA ARG A 468 32.66 26.09 12.50
C ARG A 468 32.68 27.57 12.91
N LYS A 469 33.50 28.40 12.27
CA LYS A 469 33.87 29.70 12.84
C LYS A 469 32.82 30.79 12.61
N ALA A 470 31.99 30.64 11.59
CA ALA A 470 30.93 31.58 11.24
C ALA A 470 29.59 30.87 11.08
N LYS A 471 28.50 31.64 10.98
CA LYS A 471 27.23 31.20 10.42
C LYS A 471 27.23 31.47 8.92
N GLN A 472 26.69 30.53 8.15
CA GLN A 472 26.63 30.61 6.70
C GLN A 472 25.20 30.44 6.21
N ARG A 473 24.89 31.07 5.08
CA ARG A 473 23.65 30.90 4.36
C ARG A 473 23.95 30.69 2.88
N LEU A 474 23.55 29.55 2.34
CA LEU A 474 23.57 29.27 0.91
C LEU A 474 22.30 29.80 0.29
N LEU A 475 22.45 30.70 -0.69
CA LEU A 475 21.36 31.43 -1.32
C LEU A 475 21.00 30.88 -2.70
N ARG A 476 22.00 30.43 -3.46
CA ARG A 476 21.84 29.95 -4.86
C ARG A 476 22.87 28.90 -5.21
N VAL A 477 22.48 27.97 -6.09
CA VAL A 477 23.36 26.95 -6.66
C VAL A 477 23.12 26.87 -8.16
N ILE A 478 23.90 27.60 -8.94
CA ILE A 478 23.73 27.68 -10.39
C ILE A 478 24.65 26.68 -11.08
N ILE A 479 24.09 25.80 -11.89
CA ILE A 479 24.86 24.99 -12.84
C ILE A 479 24.66 25.54 -14.25
N ARG A 480 25.77 25.69 -14.98
CA ARG A 480 25.76 26.11 -16.38
C ARG A 480 26.70 25.23 -17.21
N ARG A 481 26.21 24.77 -18.36
CA ARG A 481 27.04 24.13 -19.39
C ARG A 481 27.86 25.19 -20.12
N GLU A 482 29.16 24.97 -20.21
CA GLU A 482 30.04 25.78 -21.07
C GLU A 482 29.88 25.31 -22.52
N SER A 483 29.91 26.26 -23.46
CA SER A 483 29.75 26.03 -24.90
C SER A 483 30.94 25.33 -25.53
#